data_AF-A0A7V1XXZ6-F1
#
_entry.id   AF-A0A7V1XXZ6-F1
#
_cell.length_a   1.000
_cell.length_b   1.000
_cell.length_c   1.000
_cell.angle_alpha   90.00
_cell.angle_beta   90.00
_cell.angle_gamma   90.00
#
_symmetry.space_group_name_H-M   'P 1'
#
loop_
_entity.id
_entity.type
_entity.pdbx_description
1 polymer ?
#
loop_
_entity_poly.entity_id
_entity_poly.type
_entity_poly.pdbx_seq_one_letter_code
_entity_poly.pdbx_strand_id
1 'polypeptide(L)'
;MLQVKRKMPQSATNAAWRNTVEQTASRFFTVPEAAEFCRVSPWTIRAWLTEKTLTRYKAGGRTLVSKDEIAKLVAPEKPTQAAARNSKRERRRGR
;
A
#
# COMPACT_ATOMS: atom_id res chain seq x y z
N MET A 1 -48.64 27.45 -26.28
CA MET A 1 -47.80 26.34 -25.79
C MET A 1 -46.59 26.22 -26.71
N LEU A 2 -45.36 26.50 -26.25
CA LEU A 2 -44.14 26.05 -26.94
C LEU A 2 -43.00 25.97 -25.93
N GLN A 3 -42.49 24.75 -25.71
CA GLN A 3 -41.53 24.42 -24.66
C GLN A 3 -40.13 24.98 -24.97
N VAL A 4 -39.56 25.72 -24.03
CA VAL A 4 -38.15 26.12 -24.03
C VAL A 4 -37.28 24.89 -23.73
N LYS A 5 -36.65 24.30 -24.76
CA LYS A 5 -35.63 23.26 -24.61
C LYS A 5 -34.35 23.87 -24.02
N ARG A 6 -34.27 23.96 -22.69
CA ARG A 6 -32.99 24.16 -22.00
C ARG A 6 -32.17 22.87 -22.13
N LYS A 7 -31.20 22.87 -23.03
CA LYS A 7 -30.19 21.81 -23.15
C LYS A 7 -29.33 21.84 -21.87
N MET A 8 -29.58 20.90 -20.95
CA MET A 8 -28.73 20.72 -19.77
C MET A 8 -27.37 20.11 -20.18
N PRO A 9 -26.25 20.55 -19.61
CA PRO A 9 -24.94 19.99 -19.91
C PRO A 9 -24.74 18.63 -19.21
N GLN A 10 -24.54 17.57 -20.00
CA GLN A 10 -24.35 16.18 -19.54
C GLN A 10 -22.94 15.86 -19.00
N SER A 11 -22.10 16.86 -18.69
CA SER A 11 -20.65 16.64 -18.48
C SER A 11 -20.17 16.86 -17.04
N ALA A 12 -20.99 16.58 -16.02
CA ALA A 12 -20.56 16.67 -14.61
C ALA A 12 -20.87 15.41 -13.78
N THR A 13 -21.62 14.45 -14.31
CA THR A 13 -22.02 13.24 -13.57
C THR A 13 -20.99 12.12 -13.62
N ASN A 14 -19.98 12.18 -14.50
CA ASN A 14 -19.06 11.05 -14.73
C ASN A 14 -17.81 11.02 -13.86
N ALA A 15 -17.59 12.02 -12.99
CA ALA A 15 -16.37 12.10 -12.17
C ALA A 15 -16.52 11.42 -10.80
N ALA A 16 -17.71 11.46 -10.22
CA ALA A 16 -17.92 11.01 -8.84
C ALA A 16 -17.89 9.48 -8.68
N TRP A 17 -18.36 8.71 -9.68
CA TRP A 17 -18.35 7.25 -9.62
C TRP A 17 -17.06 6.60 -10.10
N ARG A 18 -16.14 7.34 -10.75
CA ARG A 18 -14.81 6.78 -11.11
C ARG A 18 -13.91 6.62 -9.89
N ASN A 19 -14.02 7.53 -8.92
CA ASN A 19 -13.09 7.62 -7.79
C ASN A 19 -13.48 6.72 -6.60
N THR A 20 -14.73 6.23 -6.55
CA THR A 20 -15.20 5.36 -5.47
C THR A 20 -14.78 3.91 -5.66
N VAL A 21 -14.73 3.42 -6.91
CA VAL A 21 -14.36 2.02 -7.20
C VAL A 21 -12.87 1.75 -6.94
N GLU A 22 -12.03 2.78 -7.11
CA GLU A 22 -10.58 2.72 -6.86
C GLU A 22 -10.24 2.68 -5.36
N GLN A 23 -11.13 3.17 -4.49
CA GLN A 23 -10.97 3.11 -3.03
C GLN A 23 -11.30 1.74 -2.44
N THR A 24 -12.05 0.90 -3.16
CA THR A 24 -12.21 -0.54 -2.88
C THR A 24 -11.08 -1.39 -3.50
N ALA A 25 -9.90 -0.82 -3.72
CA ALA A 25 -8.69 -1.57 -4.03
C ALA A 25 -8.47 -2.65 -2.95
N SER A 26 -8.44 -3.91 -3.40
CA SER A 26 -8.27 -5.14 -2.63
C SER A 26 -7.60 -4.98 -1.26
N ARG A 27 -8.22 -5.53 -0.21
CA ARG A 27 -7.69 -5.53 1.17
C ARG A 27 -6.28 -6.10 1.29
N PHE A 28 -5.86 -6.88 0.29
CA PHE A 28 -4.57 -7.52 0.22
C PHE A 28 -3.81 -7.12 -1.05
N PHE A 29 -2.51 -6.88 -0.88
CA PHE A 29 -1.56 -6.68 -1.96
C PHE A 29 -0.71 -7.93 -2.15
N THR A 30 -0.35 -8.20 -3.40
CA THR A 30 0.75 -9.12 -3.71
C THR A 30 2.09 -8.50 -3.29
N VAL A 31 3.14 -9.32 -3.18
CA VAL A 31 4.50 -8.84 -2.86
C VAL A 31 4.98 -7.69 -3.77
N PRO A 32 4.85 -7.73 -5.12
CA PRO A 32 5.25 -6.60 -5.97
C PRO A 32 4.40 -5.35 -5.73
N GLU A 33 3.08 -5.47 -5.61
CA GLU A 33 2.18 -4.33 -5.33
C GLU A 33 2.50 -3.67 -3.98
N ALA A 34 2.78 -4.49 -2.95
CA ALA A 34 3.21 -4.00 -1.64
C ALA A 34 4.55 -3.25 -1.72
N ALA A 35 5.47 -3.72 -2.56
CA ALA A 35 6.76 -3.07 -2.75
C ALA A 35 6.61 -1.68 -3.41
N GLU A 36 5.75 -1.58 -4.43
CA GLU A 36 5.43 -0.32 -5.09
C GLU A 36 4.73 0.66 -4.13
N PHE A 37 3.78 0.17 -3.33
CA PHE A 37 3.07 0.97 -2.34
C PHE A 37 4.02 1.56 -1.30
N CYS A 38 4.97 0.76 -0.81
CA CYS A 38 5.97 1.17 0.17
C CYS A 38 7.16 1.93 -0.43
N ARG A 39 7.29 1.99 -1.77
CA ARG A 39 8.50 2.47 -2.47
C ARG A 39 9.78 1.75 -2.02
N VAL A 40 9.70 0.44 -1.77
CA VAL A 40 10.85 -0.41 -1.40
C VAL A 40 11.04 -1.54 -2.39
N SER A 41 12.14 -2.27 -2.26
CA SER A 41 12.36 -3.46 -3.09
C SER A 41 11.43 -4.62 -2.68
N PRO A 42 10.99 -5.49 -3.62
CA PRO A 42 10.25 -6.70 -3.29
C PRO A 42 11.00 -7.64 -2.33
N TRP A 43 12.34 -7.58 -2.36
CA TRP A 43 13.19 -8.32 -1.43
C TRP A 43 12.98 -7.87 0.02
N THR A 44 12.86 -6.57 0.25
CA THR A 44 12.55 -5.99 1.56
C THR A 44 11.23 -6.50 2.11
N ILE A 45 10.18 -6.56 1.27
CA ILE A 45 8.89 -7.14 1.66
C ILE A 45 9.03 -8.62 2.04
N ARG A 46 9.81 -9.40 1.27
CA ARG A 46 10.09 -10.83 1.60
C ARG A 46 10.88 -11.00 2.89
N ALA A 47 11.81 -10.08 3.19
CA ALA A 47 12.53 -10.06 4.45
C ALA A 47 11.58 -9.82 5.63
N TRP A 48 10.69 -8.82 5.53
CA TRP A 48 9.67 -8.56 6.55
C TRP A 48 8.71 -9.74 6.77
N LEU A 49 8.32 -10.43 5.70
CA LEU A 49 7.54 -11.67 5.79
C LEU A 49 8.30 -12.82 6.46
N THR A 50 9.63 -12.82 6.40
CA THR A 50 10.49 -13.82 7.04
C THR A 50 10.74 -13.48 8.51
N GLU A 51 10.93 -12.19 8.80
CA GLU A 51 11.07 -11.63 10.15
C GLU A 51 9.75 -11.62 10.94
N LYS A 52 8.65 -12.08 10.34
CA LYS A 52 7.28 -12.12 10.90
C LYS A 52 6.75 -10.74 11.32
N THR A 53 7.28 -9.67 10.72
CA THR A 53 6.76 -8.30 10.91
C THR A 53 5.51 -8.04 10.06
N LEU A 54 5.31 -8.84 9.01
CA LEU A 54 4.12 -8.87 8.16
C LEU A 54 3.45 -10.24 8.21
N THR A 55 2.12 -10.26 8.22
CA THR A 55 1.36 -11.51 8.14
C THR A 55 1.34 -12.00 6.70
N ARG A 56 1.69 -13.29 6.52
CA ARG A 56 1.63 -13.96 5.23
C ARG A 56 0.25 -14.55 5.00
N TYR A 57 -0.44 -14.09 3.96
CA TYR A 57 -1.64 -14.73 3.46
C TYR A 57 -1.31 -15.53 2.21
N LYS A 58 -1.75 -16.80 2.15
CA LYS A 58 -1.55 -17.66 1.00
C LYS A 58 -2.84 -17.71 0.19
N ALA A 59 -2.76 -17.33 -1.09
CA ALA A 59 -3.84 -17.48 -2.06
C ALA A 59 -3.32 -18.33 -3.21
N GLY A 60 -3.49 -19.65 -3.10
CA GLY A 60 -2.86 -20.62 -4.00
C GLY A 60 -1.34 -20.48 -4.02
N GLY A 61 -0.76 -20.28 -5.21
CA GLY A 61 0.68 -20.07 -5.39
C GLY A 61 1.19 -18.67 -5.01
N ARG A 62 0.30 -17.70 -4.76
CA ARG A 62 0.68 -16.32 -4.47
C ARG A 62 0.73 -16.03 -2.98
N THR A 63 1.66 -15.16 -2.61
CA THR A 63 1.74 -14.59 -1.26
C THR A 63 1.13 -13.21 -1.29
N LEU A 64 0.13 -13.02 -0.44
CA LEU A 64 -0.60 -11.79 -0.23
C LEU A 64 -0.28 -11.20 1.14
N VAL A 65 -0.41 -9.88 1.26
CA VAL A 65 -0.09 -9.09 2.43
C VAL A 65 -1.20 -8.08 2.66
N SER A 66 -1.63 -7.87 3.90
CA SER A 66 -2.70 -6.93 4.22
C SER A 66 -2.24 -5.47 4.02
N LYS A 67 -3.06 -4.68 3.33
CA LYS A 67 -2.80 -3.24 3.12
C LYS A 67 -2.69 -2.47 4.45
N ASP A 68 -3.55 -2.78 5.42
CA ASP A 68 -3.54 -2.13 6.74
C ASP A 68 -2.25 -2.41 7.52
N GLU A 69 -1.73 -3.63 7.47
CA GLU A 69 -0.48 -3.98 8.14
C GLU A 69 0.71 -3.26 7.51
N ILE A 70 0.74 -3.23 6.17
CA ILE A 70 1.75 -2.50 5.43
C ILE A 70 1.72 -1.01 5.78
N ALA A 71 0.53 -0.39 5.78
CA ALA A 71 0.38 1.02 6.11
C ALA A 71 0.85 1.33 7.54
N LYS A 72 0.60 0.43 8.50
CA LYS A 72 1.09 0.57 9.89
C LYS A 72 2.62 0.47 10.00
N LEU A 73 3.27 -0.31 9.14
CA LEU A 73 4.73 -0.45 9.13
C LEU A 73 5.44 0.72 8.44
N VAL A 74 4.81 1.29 7.40
CA VAL A 74 5.36 2.45 6.66
C VAL A 74 5.09 3.76 7.39
N ALA A 75 4.13 3.79 8.32
CA ALA A 75 3.94 4.92 9.21
C ALA A 75 5.29 5.33 9.84
N PRO A 76 5.63 6.63 9.86
CA PRO A 76 6.95 7.10 10.23
C PRO A 76 7.37 6.50 11.58
N GLU A 77 8.49 5.77 11.57
CA GLU A 77 9.00 5.08 12.75
C GLU A 77 9.15 6.08 13.90
N LYS A 78 8.66 5.70 15.09
CA LYS A 78 9.07 6.37 16.34
C LYS A 78 10.61 6.30 16.41
N PRO A 79 11.31 7.39 16.79
CA PRO A 79 12.77 7.51 16.70
C PRO A 79 13.56 6.37 17.36
N THR A 80 12.95 5.69 18.33
CA THR A 80 13.49 4.52 19.02
C THR A 80 13.77 3.33 18.09
N GLN A 81 12.94 3.09 17.07
CA GLN A 81 13.11 1.95 16.15
C GLN A 81 14.19 2.24 15.10
N ALA A 82 14.25 3.48 14.61
CA ALA A 82 15.30 3.95 13.71
C ALA A 82 16.70 3.87 14.37
N ALA A 83 16.79 4.25 15.66
CA ALA A 83 18.02 4.16 16.45
C ALA A 83 18.51 2.71 16.63
N ALA A 84 17.60 1.77 16.90
CA ALA A 84 17.92 0.34 17.01
C ALA A 84 18.49 -0.21 15.69
N ARG A 85 17.90 0.18 14.56
CA ARG A 85 18.35 -0.25 13.22
C ARG A 85 19.74 0.29 12.88
N ASN A 86 20.03 1.55 13.23
CA ASN A 86 21.35 2.15 13.02
C ASN A 86 22.43 1.40 13.83
N SER A 87 22.15 1.09 15.11
CA SER A 87 23.08 0.37 15.99
C SER A 87 23.41 -1.06 15.51
N LYS A 88 22.52 -1.69 14.74
CA LYS A 88 22.75 -3.03 14.16
C LYS A 88 23.57 -2.97 12.88
N ARG A 89 23.44 -1.88 12.11
CA ARG A 89 24.23 -1.62 10.90
C ARG A 89 25.68 -1.28 11.24
N GLU A 90 25.90 -0.49 12.28
CA GLU A 90 27.23 -0.08 12.75
C GLU A 90 28.10 -1.29 13.13
N ARG A 91 27.53 -2.27 13.84
CA ARG A 91 28.21 -3.52 14.22
C ARG A 91 28.72 -4.37 13.05
N ARG A 92 28.19 -4.16 11.83
CA ARG A 92 28.60 -4.90 10.62
C ARG A 92 29.64 -4.18 9.78
N ARG A 93 29.84 -2.88 9.98
CA ARG A 93 30.80 -2.06 9.20
C ARG A 93 32.19 -1.97 9.84
N GLY A 94 32.33 -2.32 11.12
CA GLY A 94 33.60 -2.30 11.84
C GLY A 94 34.35 -3.64 11.84
N ARG A 95 34.33 -4.43 10.76
CA ARG A 95 35.07 -5.68 10.65
C ARG A 95 36.07 -5.64 9.50
#